data_AF-A0A7Z8VHJ8-F1
#
_entry.id   AF-A0A7Z8VHJ8-F1
#
_cell.length_a   1.000
_cell.length_b   1.000
_cell.length_c   1.000
_cell.angle_alpha   90.00
_cell.angle_beta   90.00
_cell.angle_gamma   90.00
#
_symmetry.space_group_name_H-M   'P 1'
#
loop_
_entity.id
_entity.type
_entity.pdbx_description
1 polymer ?
#
loop_
_entity_poly.entity_id
_entity_poly.type
_entity_poly.pdbx_seq_one_letter_code
_entity_poly.pdbx_strand_id
1 'polypeptide(L)'
;MLKVAELLMPFYDRLHELLILQKILQADETTLNVIQDGRETKSKSYMWLYHSGGHESEPPIVLYEYQATRAGAHAANFLQGFSGHLQVDGYA
;
A
#
# COMPACT_ATOMS: atom_id res chain seq x y z
N MET A 1 14.91 -0.22 -11.63
CA MET A 1 14.57 -0.93 -10.38
C MET A 1 15.70 -1.91 -10.05
N LEU A 2 15.86 -2.35 -8.81
CA LEU A 2 16.81 -3.44 -8.50
C LEU A 2 16.24 -4.74 -9.08
N LYS A 3 17.04 -5.52 -9.83
CA LYS A 3 16.63 -6.78 -10.47
C LYS A 3 15.94 -7.78 -9.53
N VAL A 4 16.30 -7.76 -8.24
CA VAL A 4 15.67 -8.60 -7.21
C VAL A 4 14.23 -8.18 -6.92
N ALA A 5 13.94 -6.88 -6.91
CA ALA A 5 12.58 -6.38 -6.70
C ALA A 5 11.65 -6.85 -7.83
N GLU A 6 12.13 -6.79 -9.07
CA GLU A 6 11.38 -7.28 -10.24
C GLU A 6 11.05 -8.78 -10.14
N LEU A 7 11.99 -9.58 -9.64
CA LEU A 7 11.77 -11.02 -9.43
C LEU A 7 10.81 -11.34 -8.28
N LEU A 8 10.61 -10.41 -7.34
CA LEU A 8 9.67 -10.56 -6.22
C LEU A 8 8.26 -10.05 -6.55
N MET A 9 8.05 -9.41 -7.71
CA MET A 9 6.73 -8.92 -8.11
C MET A 9 5.63 -9.99 -8.08
N PRO A 10 5.83 -11.23 -8.58
CA PRO A 10 4.79 -12.26 -8.49
C PRO A 10 4.39 -12.60 -7.05
N PHE A 11 5.32 -12.47 -6.10
CA PHE A 11 5.03 -12.67 -4.68
C PHE A 11 4.24 -11.49 -4.11
N TYR A 12 4.63 -10.27 -4.44
CA TYR A 12 3.90 -9.06 -4.07
C TYR A 12 2.46 -9.10 -4.60
N ASP A 13 2.29 -9.42 -5.89
CA ASP A 13 0.98 -9.49 -6.55
C ASP A 13 0.11 -10.56 -5.89
N ARG A 14 0.67 -11.73 -5.56
CA ARG A 14 -0.06 -12.78 -4.86
C ARG A 14 -0.48 -12.37 -3.45
N LEU A 15 0.38 -11.66 -2.72
CA LEU A 15 0.01 -11.13 -1.40
C LEU A 15 -1.07 -10.05 -1.52
N HIS A 16 -1.04 -9.23 -2.57
CA HIS A 16 -2.06 -8.21 -2.83
C HIS A 16 -3.42 -8.85 -3.11
N GLU A 17 -3.48 -9.87 -3.96
CA GLU A 17 -4.71 -10.65 -4.20
C GLU A 17 -5.29 -11.20 -2.89
N LEU A 18 -4.45 -11.81 -2.04
CA LEU A 18 -4.87 -12.37 -0.75
C LEU A 18 -5.32 -11.30 0.24
N LEU A 19 -4.65 -10.14 0.24
CA LEU A 19 -4.98 -9.00 1.09
C LEU A 19 -6.36 -8.43 0.73
N ILE A 20 -6.67 -8.28 -0.55
CA ILE A 20 -7.95 -7.72 -1.03
C ILE A 20 -9.15 -8.62 -0.70
N LEU A 21 -8.93 -9.92 -0.49
CA LEU A 21 -9.97 -10.86 -0.05
C LEU A 21 -10.27 -10.81 1.45
N GLN A 22 -9.47 -10.10 2.25
CA GLN A 22 -9.68 -9.97 3.68
C GLN A 22 -10.96 -9.18 3.98
N LYS A 23 -11.56 -9.42 5.15
CA LYS A 23 -12.79 -8.69 5.58
C LYS A 23 -12.50 -7.36 6.26
N ILE A 24 -11.30 -7.24 6.83
CA ILE A 24 -10.86 -6.08 7.59
C ILE A 24 -9.48 -5.73 7.07
N LEU A 25 -9.26 -4.47 6.72
CA LEU A 25 -7.97 -3.92 6.37
C LEU A 25 -7.69 -2.70 7.23
N GLN A 26 -6.42 -2.46 7.50
CA GLN A 26 -5.91 -1.23 8.08
C GLN A 26 -5.02 -0.56 7.06
N ALA A 27 -5.17 0.75 6.87
CA ALA A 27 -4.28 1.53 6.02
C ALA A 27 -3.79 2.79 6.71
N ASP A 28 -2.53 3.13 6.46
CA ASP A 28 -1.84 4.30 7.00
C ASP A 28 -1.05 4.99 5.88
N GLU A 29 -1.05 6.33 5.88
CA GLU A 29 -0.29 7.15 4.92
C GLU A 29 0.83 7.89 5.65
N THR A 30 2.09 7.57 5.33
CA THR A 30 3.25 8.29 5.86
C THR A 30 3.93 9.11 4.77
N THR A 31 4.18 10.40 5.03
CA THR A 31 4.90 11.27 4.07
C THR A 31 6.41 11.08 4.13
N LEU A 32 7.07 11.15 2.97
CA LEU A 32 8.52 11.05 2.84
C LEU A 32 9.09 12.02 1.78
N ASN A 33 10.38 12.32 1.88
CA ASN A 33 11.13 13.10 0.89
C ASN A 33 12.07 12.18 0.11
N VAL A 34 11.91 12.10 -1.21
CA VAL A 34 12.79 11.29 -2.07
C VAL A 34 13.85 12.18 -2.71
N ILE A 35 15.11 11.77 -2.60
CA ILE A 35 16.26 12.56 -3.08
C ILE A 35 16.35 12.54 -4.62
N GLN A 36 15.94 11.44 -5.27
CA GLN A 36 16.07 11.21 -6.72
C GLN A 36 14.84 10.52 -7.31
N ASP A 37 13.69 11.19 -7.29
CA ASP A 37 12.47 10.72 -7.96
C ASP A 37 12.11 11.54 -9.22
N GLY A 38 13.03 12.40 -9.67
CA GLY A 38 12.84 13.27 -10.84
C GLY A 38 12.02 14.54 -10.55
N ARG A 39 11.61 14.77 -9.30
CA ARG A 39 10.93 16.00 -8.85
C ARG A 39 11.86 16.86 -8.00
N GLU A 40 11.40 18.05 -7.61
CA GLU A 40 12.16 18.90 -6.70
C GLU A 40 12.41 18.16 -5.37
N THR A 41 13.63 18.22 -4.85
CA THR A 41 14.10 17.46 -3.67
C THR A 41 13.27 17.67 -2.39
N LYS A 42 12.43 18.71 -2.33
CA LYS A 42 11.51 19.00 -1.21
C LYS A 42 10.06 18.58 -1.48
N SER A 43 9.80 17.91 -2.60
CA SER A 43 8.47 17.42 -2.95
C SER A 43 8.07 16.30 -2.00
N LYS A 44 6.87 16.44 -1.42
CA LYS A 44 6.29 15.37 -0.60
C LYS A 44 5.94 14.18 -1.49
N SER A 45 6.30 13.00 -0.99
CA SER A 45 5.86 11.71 -1.50
C SER A 45 5.17 10.96 -0.37
N TYR A 46 4.50 9.87 -0.71
CA TYR A 46 3.61 9.17 0.18
C TYR A 46 3.96 7.68 0.14
N MET A 47 4.09 7.06 1.29
CA MET A 47 4.15 5.61 1.43
C MET A 47 2.88 5.17 2.11
N TRP A 48 2.09 4.37 1.41
CA TRP A 48 0.93 3.71 1.95
C TRP A 48 1.35 2.38 2.56
N LEU A 49 0.85 2.09 3.75
CA LEU A 49 0.89 0.77 4.36
C LEU A 49 -0.51 0.19 4.32
N TYR A 50 -0.65 -1.06 3.89
CA TYR A 50 -1.88 -1.82 3.98
C TYR A 50 -1.60 -3.10 4.77
N HIS A 51 -2.40 -3.33 5.80
CA HIS A 51 -2.26 -4.45 6.71
C HIS A 51 -3.57 -5.24 6.81
N SER A 52 -3.47 -6.56 6.78
CA SER A 52 -4.60 -7.46 7.05
C SER A 52 -5.12 -7.26 8.48
N GLY A 53 -6.37 -6.82 8.62
CA GLY A 53 -6.97 -6.41 9.88
C GLY A 53 -7.54 -7.53 10.77
N GLY A 54 -7.31 -8.81 10.43
CA GLY A 54 -7.38 -9.89 11.42
C GLY A 54 -8.06 -11.20 11.02
N HIS A 55 -7.36 -12.29 11.32
CA HIS A 55 -7.82 -13.52 11.99
C HIS A 55 -6.56 -14.29 12.43
N GLU A 56 -6.46 -14.75 13.69
CA GLU A 56 -5.25 -15.45 14.20
C GLU A 56 -4.86 -16.71 13.40
N SER A 57 -5.80 -17.25 12.63
CA SER A 57 -5.62 -18.44 11.80
C SER A 57 -4.90 -18.19 10.47
N GLU A 58 -4.72 -16.94 10.05
CA GLU A 58 -4.05 -16.59 8.79
C GLU A 58 -2.76 -15.79 9.05
N PRO A 59 -1.68 -16.03 8.29
CA PRO A 59 -0.47 -15.21 8.38
C PRO A 59 -0.76 -13.74 8.06
N PRO A 60 -0.24 -12.78 8.85
CA PRO A 60 -0.46 -11.37 8.59
C PRO A 60 0.22 -10.94 7.30
N ILE A 61 -0.46 -10.10 6.51
CA ILE A 61 0.06 -9.50 5.29
C ILE A 61 0.23 -8.00 5.52
N VAL A 62 1.43 -7.49 5.20
CA VAL A 62 1.74 -6.06 5.19
C VAL A 62 2.33 -5.72 3.83
N LEU A 63 1.69 -4.81 3.10
CA LEU A 63 2.17 -4.30 1.82
C LEU A 63 2.42 -2.79 1.90
N TYR A 64 3.47 -2.35 1.20
CA TYR A 64 3.85 -0.95 1.09
C TYR A 64 3.71 -0.50 -0.35
N GLU A 65 3.07 0.65 -0.56
CA GLU A 65 2.90 1.25 -1.87
C GLU A 65 3.43 2.69 -1.86
N TYR A 66 4.47 2.93 -2.67
CA TYR A 66 5.01 4.26 -2.88
C TYR A 66 4.16 5.02 -3.91
N GLN A 67 3.80 6.25 -3.57
CA GLN A 67 3.10 7.17 -4.45
C GLN A 67 3.74 8.55 -4.45
N ALA A 68 3.94 9.09 -5.65
CA ALA A 68 4.52 10.42 -5.81
C ALA A 68 3.57 11.52 -5.28
N THR A 69 2.27 11.32 -5.37
CA THR A 69 1.26 12.35 -5.02
C THR A 69 0.26 11.83 -4.00
N ARG A 70 -0.48 12.73 -3.34
CA ARG A 70 -1.55 12.41 -2.39
C ARG A 70 -2.90 12.10 -3.05
N ALA A 71 -2.88 11.68 -4.31
CA ALA A 71 -4.12 11.54 -5.06
C ALA A 71 -4.92 10.35 -4.52
N GLY A 72 -6.20 10.58 -4.21
CA GLY A 72 -7.07 9.53 -3.71
C GLY A 72 -7.30 8.36 -4.66
N ALA A 73 -7.04 8.60 -5.95
CA ALA A 73 -7.03 7.55 -6.96
C ALA A 73 -6.03 6.43 -6.64
N HIS A 74 -4.93 6.71 -5.93
CA HIS A 74 -3.93 5.69 -5.61
C HIS A 74 -4.48 4.63 -4.66
N ALA A 75 -5.03 5.06 -3.52
CA ALA A 75 -5.66 4.15 -2.57
C ALA A 75 -6.88 3.46 -3.19
N ALA A 76 -7.67 4.16 -4.01
CA ALA A 76 -8.81 3.57 -4.71
C ALA A 76 -8.40 2.49 -5.72
N ASN A 77 -7.29 2.68 -6.44
CA ASN A 77 -6.74 1.69 -7.36
C ASN A 77 -6.17 0.49 -6.62
N PHE A 78 -5.42 0.72 -5.54
CA PHE A 78 -4.85 -0.35 -4.74
C PHE A 78 -5.95 -1.22 -4.11
N LEU A 79 -7.00 -0.60 -3.59
CA LEU A 79 -8.13 -1.28 -2.94
C LEU A 79 -9.21 -1.76 -3.91
N GLN A 80 -8.94 -1.76 -5.22
CA GLN A 80 -9.91 -2.19 -6.21
C GLN A 80 -10.39 -3.63 -5.93
N GLY A 81 -11.71 -3.80 -5.81
CA GLY A 81 -12.33 -5.10 -5.54
C GLY A 81 -12.41 -5.48 -4.06
N PHE A 82 -11.81 -4.69 -3.16
CA PHE A 82 -11.98 -4.89 -1.71
C PHE A 82 -13.44 -4.61 -1.31
N SER A 83 -14.00 -5.52 -0.50
CA SER A 83 -15.35 -5.39 0.04
C SER A 83 -15.33 -5.80 1.51
N GLY A 84 -15.16 -4.82 2.40
CA GLY A 84 -15.04 -5.05 3.83
C GLY A 84 -14.94 -3.76 4.61
N HIS A 85 -14.37 -3.86 5.82
CA HIS A 85 -14.15 -2.71 6.70
C HIS A 85 -12.71 -2.24 6.55
N LEU A 86 -12.54 -0.97 6.20
CA LEU A 86 -11.24 -0.32 6.13
C LEU A 86 -11.11 0.63 7.33
N GLN A 87 -10.09 0.40 8.16
CA GLN A 87 -9.69 1.33 9.21
C GLN A 87 -8.55 2.21 8.69
N VAL A 88 -8.71 3.53 8.84
CA VAL A 88 -7.71 4.55 8.49
C VAL A 88 -7.62 5.58 9.62
N ASP A 89 -6.45 6.18 9.82
CA ASP A 89 -6.17 7.14 10.90
C ASP A 89 -6.65 8.58 10.57
N GLY A 90 -6.83 8.91 9.29
CA GLY A 90 -7.30 10.22 8.87
C GLY A 90 -7.19 10.46 7.37
N TYR A 91 -7.90 9.66 6.57
CA TYR A 91 -8.15 9.96 5.16
C TYR A 91 -9.42 10.82 5.04
N ALA A 92 -9.29 12.08 4.62
CA ALA A 92 -10.37 13.07 4.46
C ALA A 92 -10.33 13.69 3.07
#